data_AF-A0A200R724-F1
#
_entry.id   AF-A0A200R724-F1
#
_cell.length_a   1.000
_cell.length_b   1.000
_cell.length_c   1.000
_cell.angle_alpha   90.00
_cell.angle_beta   90.00
_cell.angle_gamma   90.00
#
_symmetry.space_group_name_H-M   'P 1'
#
loop_
_entity.id
_entity.type
_entity.pdbx_description
1 polymer ?
#
loop_
_entity_poly.entity_id
_entity_poly.type
_entity_poly.pdbx_seq_one_letter_code
_entity_poly.pdbx_strand_id
1 'polypeptide(L)'
;MELNDKLYGSNNCLPDFTNFQSPRLLATHVPYSSLPESIKNSNCKIVYICRNPKDNFISLWHFLRKWASRKGVDRLIPLDEALDLYCNGVSPYGPFWDHELGYWKESLERPEKVLFLKYEDMKKDSSRSKLKRLAEFVGYPFSLEEESEGVMEEILSLCSFDYLKNLEVNKNGISDQKFENKIHFRKGEVGDWKNYLTPTMAERLDRLIEEKFHGSGLVFES
;
A
#
# COMPACT_ATOMS: atom_id res chain seq x y z
N MET A 1 14.36 -11.95 -1.11
CA MET A 1 13.63 -11.20 -0.06
C MET A 1 12.39 -12.02 0.29
N GLU A 2 12.51 -12.94 1.24
CA GLU A 2 11.36 -13.70 1.72
C GLU A 2 10.53 -12.78 2.61
N LEU A 3 9.38 -12.31 2.10
CA LEU A 3 8.30 -11.88 2.98
C LEU A 3 7.87 -13.12 3.75
N ASN A 4 8.38 -13.27 4.98
CA ASN A 4 8.12 -14.41 5.83
C ASN A 4 6.67 -14.32 6.34
N ASP A 5 5.72 -14.76 5.51
CA ASP A 5 4.30 -14.87 5.86
C ASP A 5 4.06 -15.74 7.11
N LYS A 6 5.04 -16.60 7.46
CA LYS A 6 5.13 -17.35 8.72
C LYS A 6 5.18 -16.49 9.99
N LEU A 7 5.62 -15.23 9.90
CA LEU A 7 5.70 -14.33 11.07
C LEU A 7 4.32 -13.95 11.62
N TYR A 8 3.30 -13.94 10.76
CA TYR A 8 1.95 -13.51 11.14
C TYR A 8 0.92 -14.64 11.11
N GLY A 9 1.30 -15.83 10.60
CA GLY A 9 0.36 -16.90 10.24
C GLY A 9 0.31 -18.14 11.14
N SER A 10 1.25 -18.34 12.07
CA SER A 10 1.29 -19.59 12.87
C SER A 10 1.30 -19.37 14.39
N ASN A 11 0.20 -19.79 15.03
CA ASN A 11 0.07 -20.23 16.43
C ASN A 11 0.18 -19.20 17.57
N ASN A 12 -0.53 -18.06 17.55
CA ASN A 12 -0.66 -17.15 18.71
C ASN A 12 0.67 -16.77 19.39
N CYS A 13 1.80 -16.94 18.70
CA CYS A 13 3.12 -16.70 19.22
C CYS A 13 3.56 -15.35 18.67
N LEU A 14 4.05 -14.47 19.55
CA LEU A 14 4.67 -13.23 19.12
C LEU A 14 5.82 -13.59 18.16
N PRO A 15 5.89 -12.98 16.97
CA PRO A 15 6.98 -13.24 16.06
C PRO A 15 8.33 -12.96 16.74
N ASP A 16 9.19 -13.97 16.76
CA ASP A 16 10.55 -13.84 17.30
C ASP A 16 11.49 -13.26 16.23
N PHE A 17 11.96 -12.04 16.48
CA PHE A 17 12.86 -11.31 15.60
C PHE A 17 14.33 -11.37 16.04
N THR A 18 14.68 -12.16 17.07
CA THR A 18 16.03 -12.21 17.64
C THR A 18 17.09 -12.63 16.63
N ASN A 19 16.74 -13.50 15.69
CA ASN A 19 17.65 -14.01 14.65
C ASN A 19 17.66 -13.18 13.36
N PHE A 20 16.89 -12.09 13.28
CA PHE A 20 16.86 -11.26 12.06
C PHE A 20 18.02 -10.27 12.05
N GLN A 21 18.84 -10.32 11.01
CA GLN A 21 19.90 -9.35 10.79
C GLN A 21 19.31 -7.95 10.53
N SER A 22 20.01 -6.92 11.03
CA SER A 22 19.64 -5.53 10.75
C SER A 22 20.22 -5.09 9.40
N PRO A 23 19.49 -4.27 8.61
CA PRO A 23 18.17 -3.70 8.90
C PRO A 23 17.03 -4.71 8.71
N ARG A 24 16.03 -4.63 9.60
CA ARG A 24 14.81 -5.45 9.52
C ARG A 24 13.74 -4.73 8.72
N LEU A 25 13.19 -5.39 7.71
CA LEU A 25 12.07 -4.89 6.91
C LEU A 25 10.78 -5.56 7.39
N LEU A 26 9.83 -4.75 7.83
CA LEU A 26 8.52 -5.19 8.30
C LEU A 26 7.43 -4.42 7.54
N ALA A 27 6.27 -5.04 7.37
CA ALA A 27 5.10 -4.43 6.74
C ALA A 27 3.88 -4.60 7.62
N THR A 28 2.98 -3.62 7.60
CA THR A 28 1.70 -3.65 8.31
C THR A 28 0.68 -2.77 7.60
N HIS A 29 -0.61 -3.08 7.79
CA HIS A 29 -1.74 -2.25 7.38
C HIS A 29 -2.42 -1.58 8.59
N VAL A 30 -1.77 -1.60 9.77
CA VAL A 30 -2.34 -0.99 10.98
C VAL A 30 -2.31 0.55 10.85
N PRO A 31 -3.41 1.25 11.17
CA PRO A 31 -3.42 2.71 11.17
C PRO A 31 -2.45 3.27 12.21
N TYR A 32 -1.90 4.47 11.96
CA TYR A 32 -0.84 5.03 12.81
C TYR A 32 -1.24 5.11 14.28
N SER A 33 -2.48 5.53 14.57
CA SER A 33 -3.02 5.63 15.93
C SER A 33 -2.94 4.32 16.72
N SER A 34 -3.10 3.19 16.04
CA SER A 34 -3.08 1.84 16.61
C SER A 34 -1.70 1.17 16.60
N LEU A 35 -0.65 1.83 16.08
CA LEU A 35 0.70 1.29 16.17
C LEU A 35 1.16 1.20 17.64
N PRO A 36 1.92 0.17 18.01
CA PRO A 36 2.55 0.09 19.33
C PRO A 36 3.45 1.30 19.61
N GLU A 37 3.47 1.75 20.86
CA GLU A 37 4.34 2.84 21.31
C GLU A 37 5.83 2.52 21.10
N SER A 38 6.21 1.24 21.10
CA SER A 38 7.58 0.82 20.75
C SER A 38 7.97 1.18 19.31
N ILE A 39 7.02 1.25 18.39
CA ILE A 39 7.26 1.70 17.01
C ILE A 39 7.24 3.23 16.95
N LYS A 40 6.23 3.87 17.56
CA LYS A 40 6.08 5.34 17.55
C LYS A 40 7.24 6.07 18.24
N ASN A 41 7.84 5.48 19.27
CA ASN A 41 8.89 6.11 20.07
C ASN A 41 10.31 5.60 19.75
N SER A 42 10.47 4.59 18.89
CA SER A 42 11.80 4.14 18.44
C SER A 42 12.32 4.92 17.24
N ASN A 43 13.58 4.67 16.87
CA ASN A 43 14.20 5.17 15.65
C ASN A 43 13.78 4.38 14.39
N CYS A 44 12.75 3.53 14.49
CA CYS A 44 12.18 2.82 13.35
C CYS A 44 11.61 3.84 12.36
N LYS A 45 12.08 3.77 11.11
CA LYS A 45 11.57 4.58 9.99
C LYS A 45 10.36 3.91 9.38
N ILE A 46 9.38 4.70 8.99
CA ILE A 46 8.11 4.27 8.41
C ILE A 46 8.02 4.84 7.00
N VAL A 47 7.80 3.99 6.02
CA VAL A 47 7.43 4.40 4.66
C VAL A 47 5.95 4.10 4.48
N TYR A 48 5.14 5.13 4.25
CA TYR A 48 3.72 5.01 4.02
C TYR A 48 3.39 5.33 2.57
N ILE A 49 2.61 4.46 1.92
CA ILE A 49 2.14 4.67 0.55
C ILE A 49 0.62 4.85 0.59
N CYS A 50 0.18 6.01 0.11
CA CYS A 50 -1.20 6.35 -0.11
C CYS A 50 -1.55 6.25 -1.60
N ARG A 51 -2.83 6.08 -1.92
CA ARG A 51 -3.34 5.98 -3.29
C ARG A 51 -4.68 6.71 -3.35
N ASN A 52 -5.05 7.24 -4.52
CA ASN A 52 -6.37 7.82 -4.73
C ASN A 52 -7.47 6.87 -4.19
N PRO A 53 -8.34 7.34 -3.27
CA PRO A 53 -9.32 6.46 -2.62
C PRO A 53 -10.28 5.74 -3.58
N LYS A 54 -10.58 6.31 -4.75
CA LYS A 54 -11.41 5.68 -5.78
C LYS A 54 -10.73 4.44 -6.37
N ASP A 55 -9.45 4.55 -6.73
CA ASP A 55 -8.66 3.40 -7.21
C ASP A 55 -8.33 2.40 -6.09
N ASN A 56 -8.09 2.90 -4.88
CA ASN A 56 -7.91 2.07 -3.69
C ASN A 56 -9.14 1.17 -3.47
N PHE A 57 -10.34 1.76 -3.45
CA PHE A 57 -11.61 1.06 -3.30
C PHE A 57 -11.79 -0.04 -4.35
N ILE A 58 -11.61 0.27 -5.64
CA ILE A 58 -11.76 -0.72 -6.71
C ILE A 58 -10.73 -1.85 -6.58
N SER A 59 -9.49 -1.52 -6.19
CA SER A 59 -8.45 -2.52 -5.93
C SER A 59 -8.85 -3.45 -4.78
N LEU A 60 -9.33 -2.88 -3.67
CA LEU A 60 -9.77 -3.62 -2.49
C LEU A 60 -10.98 -4.51 -2.80
N TRP A 61 -11.99 -3.99 -3.49
CA TRP A 61 -13.19 -4.74 -3.87
C TRP A 61 -12.83 -5.97 -4.73
N HIS A 62 -11.97 -5.81 -5.74
CA HIS A 62 -11.50 -6.94 -6.53
C HIS A 62 -10.69 -7.96 -5.72
N PHE A 63 -9.83 -7.48 -4.83
CA PHE A 63 -9.02 -8.35 -3.97
C PHE A 63 -9.92 -9.19 -3.04
N LEU A 64 -10.86 -8.56 -2.34
CA LEU A 64 -11.80 -9.23 -1.44
C LEU A 64 -12.71 -10.21 -2.19
N ARG A 65 -13.14 -9.90 -3.42
CA ARG A 65 -13.92 -10.85 -4.22
C ARG A 65 -13.15 -12.12 -4.57
N LYS A 66 -11.89 -11.97 -4.99
CA LYS A 66 -11.01 -13.13 -5.27
C LYS A 66 -10.73 -13.94 -4.00
N TRP A 67 -10.50 -13.26 -2.88
CA TRP A 67 -10.28 -13.86 -1.58
C TRP A 67 -11.51 -14.66 -1.10
N ALA A 68 -12.69 -14.06 -1.16
CA ALA A 68 -13.97 -14.64 -0.74
C ALA A 68 -14.34 -15.88 -1.59
N SER A 69 -14.20 -15.76 -2.92
CA SER A 69 -14.44 -16.89 -3.84
C SER A 69 -13.56 -18.10 -3.52
N ARG A 70 -12.30 -17.88 -3.13
CA ARG A 70 -11.38 -18.95 -2.73
C ARG A 70 -11.71 -19.59 -1.39
N LYS A 71 -12.36 -18.84 -0.50
CA LYS A 71 -12.85 -19.36 0.79
C LYS A 71 -14.23 -20.02 0.69
N GLY A 72 -14.78 -20.16 -0.52
CA GLY A 72 -16.09 -20.77 -0.73
C GLY A 72 -17.23 -19.91 -0.20
N VAL A 73 -17.05 -18.59 -0.17
CA VAL A 73 -18.13 -17.67 0.21
C VAL A 73 -19.07 -17.51 -0.98
N ASP A 74 -20.30 -17.98 -0.83
CA ASP A 74 -21.30 -18.04 -1.91
C ASP A 74 -21.80 -16.66 -2.36
N ARG A 75 -21.89 -15.70 -1.44
CA ARG A 75 -22.34 -14.33 -1.75
C ARG A 75 -21.16 -13.35 -1.77
N LEU A 76 -20.79 -12.94 -2.98
CA LEU A 76 -19.88 -11.80 -3.16
C LEU A 76 -20.65 -10.50 -3.00
N ILE A 77 -20.08 -9.54 -2.26
CA ILE A 77 -20.68 -8.22 -2.05
C ILE A 77 -20.68 -7.46 -3.40
N PRO A 78 -21.86 -7.01 -3.87
CA PRO A 78 -21.99 -6.14 -5.04
C PRO A 78 -21.19 -4.83 -4.90
N LEU A 79 -20.90 -4.17 -6.03
CA LEU A 79 -20.03 -2.98 -6.03
C LEU A 79 -20.64 -1.80 -5.25
N ASP A 80 -21.93 -1.57 -5.40
CA ASP A 80 -22.70 -0.53 -4.73
C ASP A 80 -22.79 -0.76 -3.22
N GLU A 81 -23.07 -1.99 -2.79
CA GLU A 81 -23.07 -2.38 -1.37
C GLU A 81 -21.67 -2.22 -0.76
N ALA A 82 -20.62 -2.65 -1.48
CA ALA A 82 -19.25 -2.48 -1.04
C ALA A 82 -18.83 -1.00 -0.95
N LEU A 83 -19.28 -0.17 -1.89
CA LEU A 83 -19.01 1.26 -1.89
C LEU A 83 -19.70 1.94 -0.70
N ASP A 84 -20.92 1.54 -0.38
CA ASP A 84 -21.65 2.06 0.77
C ASP A 84 -20.91 1.77 2.08
N LEU A 85 -20.48 0.52 2.28
CA LEU A 85 -19.65 0.11 3.42
C LEU A 85 -18.36 0.95 3.48
N TYR A 86 -17.64 1.08 2.36
CA TYR A 86 -16.39 1.84 2.28
C TYR A 86 -16.59 3.33 2.63
N CYS A 87 -17.65 3.96 2.12
CA CYS A 87 -17.99 5.35 2.43
C CYS A 87 -18.39 5.54 3.90
N ASN A 88 -18.98 4.52 4.52
CA ASN A 88 -19.32 4.50 5.95
C ASN A 88 -18.12 4.11 6.83
N GLY A 89 -16.92 3.95 6.26
CA GLY A 89 -15.70 3.62 6.99
C GLY A 89 -15.53 2.13 7.32
N VAL A 90 -16.43 1.28 6.80
CA VAL A 90 -16.44 -0.15 7.04
C VAL A 90 -15.63 -0.86 5.96
N SER A 91 -14.34 -1.02 6.23
CA SER A 91 -13.41 -1.79 5.40
C SER A 91 -12.31 -2.42 6.27
N PRO A 92 -11.57 -3.43 5.79
CA PRO A 92 -10.35 -3.87 6.45
C PRO A 92 -9.43 -2.67 6.73
N TYR A 93 -9.03 -2.50 8.00
CA TYR A 93 -8.21 -1.39 8.49
C TYR A 93 -8.81 0.01 8.28
N GLY A 94 -10.12 0.11 8.01
CA GLY A 94 -10.82 1.37 7.83
C GLY A 94 -11.07 2.13 9.14
N PRO A 95 -11.56 3.38 9.03
CA PRO A 95 -11.85 4.09 7.78
C PRO A 95 -10.60 4.59 7.05
N PHE A 96 -10.63 4.65 5.72
CA PHE A 96 -9.44 5.01 4.93
C PHE A 96 -8.95 6.44 5.20
N TRP A 97 -9.85 7.38 5.51
CA TRP A 97 -9.46 8.77 5.77
C TRP A 97 -8.67 8.90 7.08
N ASP A 98 -9.11 8.29 8.18
CA ASP A 98 -8.34 8.34 9.44
C ASP A 98 -6.99 7.62 9.29
N HIS A 99 -6.98 6.54 8.51
CA HIS A 99 -5.76 5.81 8.19
C HIS A 99 -4.77 6.69 7.44
N GLU A 100 -5.17 7.34 6.35
CA GLU A 100 -4.30 8.16 5.52
C GLU A 100 -3.88 9.45 6.25
N LEU A 101 -4.83 10.13 6.90
CA LEU A 101 -4.58 11.38 7.63
C LEU A 101 -3.66 11.19 8.83
N GLY A 102 -3.73 10.03 9.51
CA GLY A 102 -2.83 9.70 10.60
C GLY A 102 -1.36 9.68 10.15
N TYR A 103 -1.05 8.96 9.08
CA TYR A 103 0.31 8.92 8.52
C TYR A 103 0.70 10.23 7.84
N TRP A 104 -0.25 10.94 7.22
CA TRP A 104 0.00 12.24 6.60
C TRP A 104 0.45 13.27 7.64
N LYS A 105 -0.31 13.43 8.73
CA LYS A 105 0.02 14.33 9.84
C LYS A 105 1.42 14.04 10.37
N GLU A 106 1.71 12.76 10.63
CA GLU A 106 3.00 12.33 11.17
C GLU A 106 4.16 12.56 10.21
N SER A 107 3.94 12.47 8.90
CA SER A 107 4.96 12.81 7.92
C SER A 107 5.30 14.30 7.86
N LEU A 108 4.36 15.16 8.27
CA LEU A 108 4.59 16.60 8.38
C LEU A 108 5.27 16.95 9.71
N GLU A 109 4.89 16.29 10.81
CA GLU A 109 5.45 16.55 12.14
C GLU A 109 6.83 15.92 12.34
N ARG A 110 7.09 14.75 11.74
CA ARG A 110 8.32 13.95 11.89
C ARG A 110 8.81 13.39 10.54
N PRO A 111 9.22 14.25 9.60
CA PRO A 111 9.62 13.85 8.24
C PRO A 111 10.85 12.91 8.19
N GLU A 112 11.69 12.91 9.22
CA GLU A 112 12.81 11.98 9.40
C GLU A 112 12.38 10.57 9.83
N LYS A 113 11.17 10.44 10.39
CA LYS A 113 10.58 9.19 10.86
C LYS A 113 9.56 8.61 9.89
N VAL A 114 8.76 9.45 9.23
CA VAL A 114 7.68 9.01 8.33
C VAL A 114 7.85 9.61 6.93
N LEU A 115 8.15 8.77 5.95
CA LEU A 115 8.13 9.13 4.53
C LEU A 115 6.76 8.80 3.94
N PHE A 116 6.01 9.83 3.56
CA PHE A 116 4.73 9.69 2.86
C PHE A 116 4.92 9.76 1.34
N LEU A 117 4.42 8.74 0.64
CA LEU A 117 4.45 8.61 -0.81
C LEU A 117 3.03 8.45 -1.35
N LYS A 118 2.80 8.93 -2.57
CA LYS A 118 1.56 8.68 -3.33
C LYS A 118 1.86 7.71 -4.47
N TYR A 119 1.03 6.70 -4.62
CA TYR A 119 1.14 5.68 -5.68
C TYR A 119 1.15 6.32 -7.07
N GLU A 120 0.32 7.34 -7.28
CA GLU A 120 0.21 8.06 -8.54
C GLU A 120 1.53 8.73 -8.92
N ASP A 121 2.23 9.35 -7.96
CA ASP A 121 3.53 9.97 -8.23
C ASP A 121 4.63 8.94 -8.53
N MET A 122 4.52 7.74 -7.97
CA MET A 122 5.45 6.64 -8.24
C MET A 122 5.25 6.06 -9.65
N LYS A 123 4.05 6.22 -10.22
CA LYS A 123 3.70 5.76 -11.57
C LYS A 123 4.01 6.79 -12.66
N LYS A 124 4.27 8.05 -12.29
CA LYS A 124 4.73 9.12 -13.19
C LYS A 124 6.23 8.96 -13.49
N ASP A 125 6.72 9.75 -14.45
CA ASP A 125 8.16 9.83 -14.80
C ASP A 125 9.05 10.25 -13.62
N SER A 126 8.46 10.73 -12.52
CA SER A 126 9.14 11.00 -11.25
C SER A 126 9.61 9.76 -10.49
N SER A 127 9.42 8.55 -10.99
CA SER A 127 9.80 7.29 -10.32
C SER A 127 11.27 7.29 -9.85
N ARG A 128 12.20 7.78 -10.68
CA ARG A 128 13.63 7.93 -10.32
C ARG A 128 13.82 8.84 -9.10
N SER A 129 13.17 9.99 -9.08
CA SER A 129 13.25 10.93 -7.95
C SER A 129 12.66 10.35 -6.66
N LYS A 130 11.56 9.59 -6.75
CA LYS A 130 10.95 8.94 -5.58
C LYS A 130 11.82 7.80 -5.06
N LEU A 131 12.45 7.02 -5.94
CA LEU A 131 13.41 5.98 -5.56
C LEU A 131 14.62 6.60 -4.85
N LYS A 132 15.19 7.68 -5.38
CA LYS A 132 16.29 8.40 -4.74
C LYS A 132 15.93 8.90 -3.35
N ARG A 133 14.77 9.58 -3.21
CA ARG A 133 14.25 10.04 -1.93
C ARG A 133 14.02 8.89 -0.93
N LEU A 134 13.51 7.75 -1.41
CA LEU A 134 13.33 6.56 -0.57
C LEU A 134 14.67 6.03 -0.08
N ALA A 135 15.66 5.92 -0.97
CA ALA A 135 17.00 5.41 -0.67
C ALA A 135 17.71 6.30 0.37
N GLU A 136 17.67 7.62 0.18
CA GLU A 136 18.13 8.60 1.18
C GLU A 136 17.41 8.43 2.52
N PHE A 137 16.07 8.32 2.49
CA PHE A 137 15.26 8.16 3.68
C PHE A 137 15.61 6.88 4.44
N VAL A 138 15.81 5.74 3.79
CA VAL A 138 16.17 4.48 4.48
C VAL A 138 17.64 4.41 4.90
N GLY A 139 18.47 5.39 4.53
CA GLY A 139 19.89 5.47 4.90
C GLY A 139 20.84 4.78 3.92
N TYR A 140 20.40 4.55 2.69
CA TYR A 140 21.19 3.96 1.60
C TYR A 140 21.15 4.87 0.37
N PRO A 141 21.62 6.13 0.45
CA PRO A 141 21.64 7.02 -0.71
C PRO A 141 22.52 6.42 -1.83
N PHE A 142 22.09 6.60 -3.07
CA PHE A 142 22.89 6.18 -4.22
C PHE A 142 24.17 7.02 -4.33
N SER A 143 25.28 6.36 -4.61
CA SER A 143 26.54 6.99 -5.00
C SER A 143 26.50 7.52 -6.44
N LEU A 144 27.41 8.43 -6.77
CA LEU A 144 27.56 8.93 -8.15
C LEU A 144 27.89 7.81 -9.13
N GLU A 145 28.63 6.79 -8.68
CA GLU A 145 28.97 5.61 -9.46
C GLU A 145 27.73 4.79 -9.78
N GLU A 146 26.94 4.40 -8.77
CA GLU A 146 25.67 3.67 -8.95
C GLU A 146 24.68 4.43 -9.86
N GLU A 147 24.62 5.77 -9.75
CA GLU A 147 23.79 6.59 -10.63
C GLU A 147 24.31 6.59 -12.08
N SER A 148 25.62 6.55 -12.29
CA SER A 148 26.24 6.53 -13.62
C SER A 148 26.16 5.15 -14.28
N GLU A 149 26.19 4.08 -13.48
CA GLU A 149 26.10 2.69 -13.93
C GLU A 149 24.65 2.23 -14.19
N GLY A 150 23.67 3.07 -13.86
CA GLY A 150 22.25 2.78 -14.12
C GLY A 150 21.61 1.82 -13.11
N VAL A 151 22.17 1.72 -11.90
CA VAL A 151 21.64 0.86 -10.82
C VAL A 151 20.20 1.23 -10.47
N MET A 152 19.87 2.52 -10.53
CA MET A 152 18.50 3.01 -10.29
C MET A 152 17.51 2.45 -11.32
N GLU A 153 17.88 2.47 -12.61
CA GLU A 153 17.09 1.95 -13.71
C GLU A 153 16.91 0.44 -13.60
N GLU A 154 17.94 -0.28 -13.16
CA GLU A 154 17.84 -1.72 -12.89
C GLU A 154 16.85 -2.02 -11.75
N ILE A 155 16.94 -1.30 -10.64
CA ILE A 155 15.98 -1.43 -9.52
C ILE A 155 14.55 -1.12 -9.99
N LEU A 156 14.35 -0.04 -10.75
CA LEU A 156 13.03 0.32 -11.29
C LEU A 156 12.49 -0.76 -12.22
N SER A 157 13.35 -1.39 -13.03
CA SER A 157 13.00 -2.51 -13.90
C SER A 157 12.58 -3.75 -13.11
N LEU A 158 13.39 -4.16 -12.12
CA LEU A 158 13.13 -5.31 -11.25
C LEU A 158 11.89 -5.12 -10.37
N CYS A 159 11.60 -3.88 -9.95
CA CYS A 159 10.41 -3.54 -9.18
C CYS A 159 9.21 -3.14 -10.04
N SER A 160 9.34 -3.17 -11.38
CA SER A 160 8.25 -2.80 -12.27
C SER A 160 7.08 -3.77 -12.14
N PHE A 161 5.87 -3.25 -12.33
CA PHE A 161 4.65 -4.05 -12.23
C PHE A 161 4.70 -5.24 -13.20
N ASP A 162 5.13 -5.02 -14.44
CA ASP A 162 5.17 -6.06 -15.47
C ASP A 162 6.22 -7.12 -15.16
N TYR A 163 7.41 -6.73 -14.70
CA TYR A 163 8.42 -7.69 -14.28
C TYR A 163 7.90 -8.56 -13.12
N LEU A 164 7.44 -7.93 -12.03
CA LEU A 164 6.97 -8.63 -10.84
C LEU A 164 5.76 -9.53 -11.14
N LYS A 165 4.77 -9.03 -11.88
CA LYS A 165 3.59 -9.82 -12.28
C LYS A 165 3.96 -11.05 -13.10
N ASN A 166 5.06 -11.00 -13.85
CA ASN A 166 5.48 -12.07 -14.74
C ASN A 166 6.43 -13.09 -14.13
N LEU A 167 6.93 -12.86 -12.91
CA LEU A 167 7.72 -13.85 -12.16
C LEU A 167 6.93 -15.12 -11.88
N GLU A 168 7.59 -16.27 -11.99
CA GLU A 168 6.97 -17.59 -11.81
C GLU A 168 6.30 -17.72 -10.43
N VAL A 169 6.97 -17.23 -9.38
CA VAL A 169 6.45 -17.21 -8.01
C VAL A 169 5.16 -16.38 -7.88
N ASN A 170 4.95 -15.37 -8.73
CA ASN A 170 3.77 -14.52 -8.69
C ASN A 170 2.64 -15.02 -9.61
N LYS A 171 2.98 -15.72 -10.70
CA LYS A 171 1.99 -16.36 -11.57
C LYS A 171 1.37 -17.61 -10.95
N ASN A 172 2.23 -18.47 -10.41
CA ASN A 172 1.88 -19.84 -10.02
C ASN A 172 2.15 -20.13 -8.55
N GLY A 173 2.84 -19.25 -7.82
CA GLY A 173 3.08 -19.43 -6.40
C GLY A 173 1.82 -19.26 -5.55
N ILE A 174 1.86 -19.87 -4.37
CA ILE A 174 0.79 -19.87 -3.38
C ILE A 174 1.42 -19.46 -2.05
N SER A 175 0.84 -18.45 -1.41
CA SER A 175 1.22 -18.01 -0.06
C SER A 175 0.90 -19.06 1.01
N ASP A 176 1.50 -18.92 2.19
CA ASP A 176 1.27 -19.82 3.34
C ASP A 176 -0.22 -19.89 3.75
N GLN A 177 -0.97 -18.81 3.51
CA GLN A 177 -2.42 -18.75 3.76
C GLN A 177 -3.26 -19.43 2.66
N LYS A 178 -2.61 -20.15 1.74
CA LYS A 178 -3.17 -20.86 0.59
C LYS A 178 -3.83 -19.95 -0.45
N PHE A 179 -3.35 -18.71 -0.59
CA PHE A 179 -3.78 -17.80 -1.65
C PHE A 179 -2.78 -17.78 -2.79
N GLU A 180 -3.28 -17.85 -4.03
CA GLU A 180 -2.44 -17.69 -5.22
C GLU A 180 -1.84 -16.28 -5.28
N ASN A 181 -0.54 -16.16 -5.47
CA ASN A 181 0.15 -14.88 -5.46
C ASN A 181 -0.34 -13.92 -6.56
N LYS A 182 -0.88 -14.45 -7.67
CA LYS A 182 -1.44 -13.65 -8.76
C LYS A 182 -2.62 -12.78 -8.35
N ILE A 183 -3.24 -13.01 -7.18
CA ILE A 183 -4.31 -12.11 -6.69
C ILE A 183 -3.79 -10.70 -6.42
N HIS A 184 -2.51 -10.54 -6.09
CA HIS A 184 -1.87 -9.26 -5.82
C HIS A 184 -1.61 -8.43 -7.09
N PHE A 185 -1.62 -9.05 -8.27
CA PHE A 185 -1.31 -8.40 -9.54
C PHE A 185 -2.56 -8.33 -10.44
N ARG A 186 -3.20 -7.15 -10.47
CA ARG A 186 -4.39 -6.89 -11.31
C ARG A 186 -4.04 -6.10 -12.58
N LYS A 187 -4.13 -4.77 -12.51
CA LYS A 187 -3.80 -3.87 -13.63
C LYS A 187 -2.55 -3.00 -13.38
N GLY A 188 -2.34 -2.53 -12.15
CA GLY A 188 -1.17 -1.69 -11.84
C GLY A 188 -1.23 -0.29 -12.47
N GLU A 189 -2.46 0.23 -12.65
CA GLU A 189 -2.77 1.48 -13.36
C GLU A 189 -3.41 2.51 -12.43
N VAL A 190 -3.33 3.78 -12.82
CA VAL A 190 -4.01 4.92 -12.18
C VAL A 190 -5.26 5.26 -13.00
N GLY A 191 -6.36 5.57 -12.33
CA GLY A 191 -7.63 5.98 -12.94
C GLY A 191 -8.53 4.84 -13.39
N ASP A 192 -8.22 3.59 -13.02
CA ASP A 192 -9.02 2.43 -13.41
C ASP A 192 -10.41 2.44 -12.77
N TRP A 193 -10.60 3.22 -11.69
CA TRP A 193 -11.92 3.47 -11.10
C TRP A 193 -12.97 3.94 -12.11
N LYS A 194 -12.56 4.65 -13.18
CA LYS A 194 -13.45 5.14 -14.25
C LYS A 194 -14.14 4.02 -15.02
N ASN A 195 -13.58 2.81 -15.00
CA ASN A 195 -14.16 1.64 -15.66
C ASN A 195 -15.22 0.92 -14.80
N TYR A 196 -15.39 1.32 -13.54
CA TYR A 196 -16.25 0.60 -12.58
C TYR A 196 -17.25 1.51 -11.88
N LEU A 197 -16.83 2.70 -11.47
CA LEU A 197 -17.68 3.65 -10.75
C LEU A 197 -18.50 4.47 -11.74
N THR A 198 -19.80 4.56 -11.50
CA THR A 198 -20.64 5.54 -12.20
C THR A 198 -20.25 6.96 -11.76
N PRO A 199 -20.57 8.01 -12.54
CA PRO A 199 -20.31 9.39 -12.15
C PRO A 199 -20.84 9.73 -10.75
N THR A 200 -22.05 9.26 -10.41
CA THR A 200 -22.65 9.47 -9.08
C THR A 200 -21.90 8.77 -7.95
N MET A 201 -21.37 7.56 -8.21
CA MET A 201 -20.53 6.85 -7.23
C MET A 201 -19.20 7.57 -6.99
N ALA A 202 -18.56 8.04 -8.07
CA ALA A 202 -17.33 8.81 -7.98
C ALA A 202 -17.54 10.14 -7.24
N GLU A 203 -18.60 10.89 -7.55
CA GLU A 203 -18.95 12.15 -6.90
C GLU A 203 -19.26 11.96 -5.40
N ARG A 204 -19.86 10.83 -5.01
CA ARG A 204 -20.05 10.48 -3.59
C ARG A 204 -18.71 10.39 -2.86
N LEU A 205 -17.72 9.71 -3.46
CA LEU A 205 -16.38 9.61 -2.88
C LEU A 205 -15.65 10.96 -2.90
N ASP A 206 -15.76 11.73 -3.97
CA ASP A 206 -15.12 13.05 -4.08
C ASP A 206 -15.60 14.00 -2.98
N ARG A 207 -16.92 14.04 -2.71
CA ARG A 207 -17.48 14.83 -1.60
C ARG A 207 -17.00 14.33 -0.23
N LEU A 208 -16.92 13.02 -0.04
CA LEU A 208 -16.42 12.44 1.22
C LEU A 208 -14.94 12.79 1.43
N ILE A 209 -14.12 12.70 0.38
CA ILE A 209 -12.71 13.08 0.42
C ILE A 209 -12.59 14.57 0.74
N GLU A 210 -13.35 15.43 0.07
CA GLU A 210 -13.35 16.87 0.35
C GLU A 210 -13.73 17.17 1.80
N GLU A 211 -14.79 16.54 2.32
CA GLU A 211 -15.24 16.72 3.70
C GLU A 211 -14.18 16.24 4.72
N LYS A 212 -13.68 15.00 4.57
CA LYS A 212 -12.80 14.38 5.57
C LYS A 212 -11.37 14.91 5.52
N PHE A 213 -10.89 15.33 4.35
CA PHE A 213 -9.52 15.81 4.15
C PHE A 213 -9.44 17.35 4.22
N HIS A 214 -10.56 18.03 4.44
CA HIS A 214 -10.61 19.49 4.56
C HIS A 214 -9.57 19.99 5.57
N GLY A 215 -8.77 20.98 5.17
CA GLY A 215 -7.74 21.60 6.00
C GLY A 215 -6.48 20.76 6.24
N SER A 216 -6.41 19.50 5.78
CA SER A 216 -5.24 18.64 5.95
C SER A 216 -4.07 18.98 5.00
N GLY A 217 -4.37 19.61 3.86
CA GLY A 217 -3.41 19.82 2.76
C GLY A 217 -3.12 18.57 1.93
N LEU A 218 -3.66 17.40 2.29
CA LEU A 218 -3.56 16.18 1.47
C LEU A 218 -4.62 16.21 0.37
N VAL A 219 -4.16 16.32 -0.88
CA VAL A 219 -5.02 16.38 -2.08
C VAL A 219 -4.78 15.20 -3.01
N PHE A 220 -5.82 14.78 -3.72
CA PHE A 220 -5.76 13.75 -4.76
C PHE A 220 -6.16 14.35 -6.10
N GLU A 221 -5.47 13.91 -7.16
CA GLU A 221 -5.86 14.25 -8.53
C GLU A 221 -7.18 13.55 -8.86
N SER A 222 -8.07 14.28 -9.52
CA SER A 222 -9.45 13.87 -9.80
C SER A 222 -9.59 12.72 -10.78
#